data_AF-A0A8I0D1Y0-F1
#
_entry.id   AF-A0A8I0D1Y0-F1
#
_cell.length_a   1.000
_cell.length_b   1.000
_cell.length_c   1.000
_cell.angle_alpha   90.00
_cell.angle_beta   90.00
_cell.angle_gamma   90.00
#
_symmetry.space_group_name_H-M   'P 1'
#
loop_
_entity.id
_entity.type
_entity.pdbx_description
1 polymer ?
#
loop_
_entity_poly.entity_id
_entity_poly.type
_entity_poly.pdbx_seq_one_letter_code
_entity_poly.pdbx_strand_id
1 'polypeptide(L)'
;MPIELVEGLQVIAAGKAAVVTRALGGEHVEVVLVSTSKTVVVKLSDIEYLRPTNRHNVVPLSTVRPLDVPDQEMKEACRRFEILEKLRSGELNFTEASLELGVAKSHL
;
A
#
# COMPACT_ATOMS: atom_id res chain seq x y z
N MET A 1 22.67 -14.39 1.70
CA MET A 1 21.92 -15.30 0.83
C MET A 1 21.28 -14.48 -0.28
N PRO A 2 21.43 -14.84 -1.56
CA PRO A 2 20.68 -14.19 -2.62
C PRO A 2 19.19 -14.56 -2.46
N ILE A 3 18.31 -13.57 -2.56
CA ILE A 3 16.86 -13.78 -2.57
C ILE A 3 16.47 -13.95 -4.04
N GLU A 4 15.87 -15.09 -4.38
CA GLU A 4 15.31 -15.32 -5.71
C GLU A 4 13.95 -14.63 -5.82
N LEU A 5 13.78 -13.85 -6.88
CA LEU A 5 12.51 -13.19 -7.19
C LEU A 5 11.59 -14.20 -7.90
N VAL A 6 10.50 -14.59 -7.24
CA VAL A 6 9.55 -15.59 -7.74
C VAL A 6 8.16 -14.99 -7.81
N GLU A 7 7.37 -15.39 -8.80
CA GLU A 7 5.96 -15.02 -8.89
C GLU A 7 5.19 -15.47 -7.64
N GLY A 8 4.29 -14.63 -7.15
CA GLY A 8 3.57 -14.85 -5.89
C GLY A 8 4.33 -14.42 -4.63
N LEU A 9 5.59 -13.98 -4.72
CA LEU A 9 6.36 -13.49 -3.59
C LEU A 9 5.74 -12.20 -3.01
N GLN A 10 5.48 -12.17 -1.71
CA GLN A 10 5.08 -10.96 -0.99
C GLN A 10 6.26 -10.03 -0.74
N VAL A 11 6.10 -8.78 -1.12
CA VAL A 11 7.09 -7.71 -0.96
C VAL A 11 6.40 -6.40 -0.57
N ILE A 12 7.18 -5.40 -0.17
CA ILE A 12 6.73 -4.01 -0.11
C ILE A 12 7.23 -3.29 -1.37
N ALA A 13 6.32 -2.64 -2.08
CA ALA A 13 6.61 -1.83 -3.26
C ALA A 13 5.84 -0.51 -3.18
N ALA A 14 6.51 0.61 -3.48
CA ALA A 14 5.92 1.95 -3.35
C ALA A 14 5.29 2.22 -1.97
N GLY A 15 5.93 1.73 -0.90
CA GLY A 15 5.46 1.88 0.48
C GLY A 15 4.19 1.07 0.82
N LYS A 16 3.77 0.14 -0.04
CA LYS A 16 2.56 -0.68 0.14
C LYS A 16 2.87 -2.17 -0.01
N ALA A 17 2.07 -3.00 0.64
CA ALA A 17 2.13 -4.45 0.46
C ALA A 17 1.78 -4.82 -0.99
N ALA A 18 2.60 -5.67 -1.60
CA ALA A 18 2.49 -6.05 -2.99
C ALA A 18 2.87 -7.53 -3.20
N VAL A 19 2.41 -8.10 -4.30
CA VAL A 19 2.73 -9.46 -4.73
C VAL A 19 3.40 -9.40 -6.10
N VAL A 20 4.57 -10.02 -6.24
CA VAL A 20 5.26 -10.12 -7.53
C VAL A 20 4.43 -10.93 -8.51
N THR A 21 4.12 -10.35 -9.68
CA THR A 21 3.38 -11.05 -10.74
C THR A 21 4.31 -11.56 -11.84
N ARG A 22 5.31 -10.77 -12.25
CA ARG A 22 6.29 -11.18 -13.26
C ARG A 22 7.56 -10.35 -13.17
N ALA A 23 8.70 -10.96 -13.49
CA ALA A 23 9.94 -10.22 -13.73
C ALA A 23 9.92 -9.60 -15.14
N LEU A 24 10.24 -8.32 -15.24
CA LEU A 24 10.40 -7.60 -16.50
C LEU A 24 11.90 -7.33 -16.66
N GLY A 25 12.55 -7.97 -17.63
CA GLY A 25 14.02 -7.97 -17.73
C GLY A 25 14.68 -6.60 -17.55
N GLY A 26 15.93 -6.59 -17.05
CA GLY A 26 16.71 -5.36 -16.84
C GLY A 26 16.37 -4.58 -15.58
N GLU A 27 16.15 -5.27 -14.44
CA GLU A 27 15.91 -4.69 -13.09
C GLU A 27 14.49 -4.20 -12.79
N HIS A 28 13.50 -4.54 -13.62
CA HIS A 28 12.11 -4.19 -13.35
C HIS A 28 11.30 -5.41 -12.93
N VAL A 29 10.30 -5.20 -12.11
CA VAL A 29 9.33 -6.23 -11.78
C VAL A 29 7.95 -5.62 -11.84
N GLU A 30 7.00 -6.43 -12.28
CA GLU A 30 5.60 -6.12 -12.12
C GLU A 30 5.10 -6.70 -10.80
N VAL A 31 4.37 -5.87 -10.05
CA VAL A 31 3.70 -6.27 -8.82
C VAL A 31 2.24 -5.86 -8.86
N VAL A 32 1.41 -6.57 -8.11
CA VAL A 32 0.05 -6.14 -7.79
C VAL A 32 0.03 -5.63 -6.37
N LEU A 33 -0.40 -4.38 -6.19
CA LEU A 33 -0.59 -3.78 -4.87
C LEU A 33 -1.79 -4.41 -4.20
N VAL A 34 -1.60 -5.03 -3.04
CA VAL A 34 -2.67 -5.73 -2.31
C VAL A 34 -3.82 -4.78 -2.01
N SER A 35 -3.54 -3.56 -1.56
CA SER A 35 -4.56 -2.59 -1.13
C SER A 35 -5.52 -2.11 -2.23
N THR A 36 -5.14 -2.24 -3.51
CA THR A 36 -5.90 -1.65 -4.64
C THR A 36 -6.08 -2.60 -5.81
N SER A 37 -5.44 -3.77 -5.75
CA SER A 37 -5.26 -4.71 -6.86
C SER A 37 -4.78 -4.08 -8.16
N LYS A 38 -4.12 -2.92 -8.07
CA LYS A 38 -3.52 -2.22 -9.18
C LYS A 38 -2.17 -2.85 -9.50
N THR A 39 -1.97 -3.17 -10.77
CA THR A 39 -0.67 -3.58 -11.31
C THR A 39 0.24 -2.38 -11.46
N VAL A 40 1.46 -2.47 -10.94
CA VAL A 40 2.48 -1.43 -11.00
C VAL A 40 3.82 -2.05 -11.36
N VAL A 41 4.57 -1.38 -12.23
CA VAL A 41 5.95 -1.75 -12.54
C VAL A 41 6.89 -0.94 -11.65
N VAL A 42 7.77 -1.63 -10.93
CA VAL A 42 8.75 -1.02 -10.02
C VAL A 42 10.15 -1.55 -10.30
N LYS A 43 11.17 -0.79 -9.91
CA LYS A 43 12.55 -1.27 -9.97
C LYS A 43 12.83 -2.21 -8.80
N LEU A 44 13.74 -3.17 -9.00
CA LEU A 44 14.20 -4.08 -7.94
C LEU A 44 14.79 -3.33 -6.74
N SER A 45 15.42 -2.18 -6.98
CA SER A 45 15.97 -1.31 -5.93
C SER A 45 14.92 -0.73 -4.99
N ASP A 46 13.67 -0.64 -5.45
CA ASP A 46 12.58 0.04 -4.74
C ASP A 46 11.66 -0.97 -4.03
N ILE A 47 12.10 -2.24 -3.97
CA ILE A 47 11.39 -3.35 -3.33
C ILE A 47 12.03 -3.62 -1.97
N GLU A 48 11.21 -3.61 -0.92
CA GLU A 48 11.64 -4.06 0.40
C GLU A 48 11.09 -5.47 0.68
N TYR A 49 11.97 -6.36 1.16
CA TYR A 49 11.63 -7.75 1.42
C TYR A 49 11.13 -7.94 2.85
N LEU A 50 9.99 -8.62 3.00
CA LEU A 50 9.42 -8.95 4.30
C LEU A 50 10.18 -10.14 4.91
N ARG A 51 11.19 -9.86 5.76
CA ARG A 51 12.05 -10.82 6.51
C ARG A 51 12.91 -11.74 5.63
N PRO A 52 13.94 -12.45 6.17
CA PRO A 52 14.75 -13.38 5.40
C PRO A 52 13.85 -14.52 4.90
N THR A 53 13.48 -14.45 3.62
CA THR A 53 12.32 -15.15 3.10
C THR A 53 12.70 -16.58 2.77
N ASN A 54 12.43 -17.51 3.70
CA ASN A 54 12.18 -18.89 3.29
C ASN A 54 10.95 -18.91 2.38
N ARG A 55 10.89 -19.88 1.46
CA ARG A 55 9.87 -20.11 0.40
C ARG A 55 8.39 -20.15 0.87
N HIS A 56 8.07 -19.72 2.09
CA HIS A 56 6.76 -19.77 2.73
C HIS A 56 5.92 -18.50 2.52
N ASN A 57 6.49 -17.40 2.02
CA ASN A 57 5.74 -16.15 1.72
C ASN A 57 5.32 -16.04 0.24
N VAL A 58 5.15 -17.18 -0.44
CA VAL A 58 4.63 -17.23 -1.81
C VAL A 58 3.12 -17.47 -1.71
N VAL A 59 2.33 -16.48 -2.09
CA VAL A 59 0.86 -16.59 -2.16
C VAL A 59 0.46 -16.95 -3.59
N PRO A 60 -0.45 -17.91 -3.81
CA PRO A 60 -0.99 -18.16 -5.13
C PRO A 60 -1.67 -16.90 -5.68
N LEU A 61 -1.34 -16.48 -6.90
CA LEU A 61 -1.90 -15.28 -7.54
C LEU A 61 -3.44 -15.28 -7.58
N SER A 62 -4.07 -16.45 -7.64
CA SER A 62 -5.53 -16.64 -7.57
C SER A 62 -6.17 -16.20 -6.25
N THR A 63 -5.37 -16.01 -5.20
CA THR A 63 -5.83 -15.52 -3.89
C THR A 63 -5.71 -13.99 -3.77
N VAL A 64 -4.99 -13.33 -4.68
CA VAL A 64 -4.93 -11.87 -4.77
C VAL A 64 -6.23 -11.38 -5.41
N ARG A 65 -7.30 -11.41 -4.63
CA ARG A 65 -8.56 -10.76 -5.03
C ARG A 65 -8.39 -9.25 -4.92
N PRO A 66 -9.10 -8.45 -5.74
CA PRO A 66 -9.51 -7.11 -5.32
C PRO A 66 -9.90 -7.17 -3.86
N LEU A 67 -9.26 -6.39 -3.00
CA LEU A 67 -9.88 -6.10 -1.73
C LEU A 67 -11.24 -5.51 -2.09
N ASP A 68 -12.31 -6.25 -1.78
CA ASP A 68 -13.65 -5.67 -1.67
C ASP A 68 -13.57 -4.72 -0.46
N VAL A 69 -13.01 -3.54 -0.70
CA VAL A 69 -12.99 -2.46 0.29
C VAL A 69 -14.45 -2.06 0.46
N PRO A 70 -15.05 -2.25 1.65
CA PRO A 70 -16.41 -1.83 1.87
C PRO A 70 -16.54 -0.34 1.52
N ASP A 71 -17.64 0.06 0.87
CA ASP A 71 -17.87 1.46 0.45
C ASP A 71 -17.64 2.46 1.59
N GLN A 72 -17.88 2.04 2.83
CA GLN A 72 -17.63 2.82 4.04
C GLN A 72 -16.14 3.11 4.27
N GLU A 73 -15.26 2.11 4.13
CA GLU A 73 -13.80 2.31 4.30
C GLU A 73 -13.23 3.21 3.21
N MET A 74 -13.72 3.07 1.97
CA MET A 74 -13.33 3.94 0.87
C MET A 74 -13.77 5.40 1.13
N LYS A 75 -15.01 5.60 1.58
CA LYS A 75 -15.52 6.93 1.96
C LYS A 75 -14.72 7.56 3.08
N GLU A 76 -14.38 6.78 4.12
CA GLU A 76 -13.54 7.26 5.21
C GLU A 76 -12.12 7.61 4.73
N ALA A 77 -11.53 6.80 3.86
CA ALA A 77 -10.20 7.06 3.29
C ALA A 77 -10.18 8.34 2.45
N CYS A 78 -11.19 8.55 1.60
CA CYS A 78 -11.36 9.78 0.82
C CYS A 78 -11.51 11.00 1.75
N ARG A 79 -12.36 10.90 2.78
CA ARG A 79 -12.53 11.96 3.76
C ARG A 79 -11.21 12.33 4.47
N ARG A 80 -10.43 11.33 4.90
CA ARG A 80 -9.12 11.57 5.53
C ARG A 80 -8.14 12.23 4.57
N PHE A 81 -8.12 11.82 3.32
CA PHE A 81 -7.26 12.40 2.28
C PHE A 81 -7.57 13.88 2.05
N GLU A 82 -8.85 14.25 1.93
CA GLU A 82 -9.28 15.64 1.76
C GLU A 82 -8.85 16.53 2.94
N ILE A 83 -8.96 16.05 4.18
CA ILE A 83 -8.53 16.79 5.36
C ILE A 83 -7.01 17.02 5.35
N LEU A 84 -6.24 16.00 4.96
CA LEU A 84 -4.77 16.12 4.85
C LEU A 84 -4.35 17.08 3.75
N GLU A 85 -5.05 17.09 2.61
CA GLU A 85 -4.80 18.06 1.54
C GLU A 85 -5.04 19.50 2.01
N LYS A 86 -6.13 19.74 2.73
CA LYS A 86 -6.45 21.06 3.32
C LYS A 86 -5.45 21.49 4.39
N LEU A 87 -4.95 20.56 5.20
CA LEU A 87 -3.87 20.84 6.14
C LEU A 87 -2.59 21.22 5.41
N ARG A 88 -2.28 20.54 4.29
CA ARG A 88 -1.08 20.81 3.47
C ARG A 88 -1.19 22.14 2.71
N SER A 89 -2.39 22.53 2.27
CA SER A 89 -2.63 23.83 1.63
C SER A 89 -2.71 24.99 2.63
N GLY A 90 -2.77 24.71 3.94
CA GLY A 90 -2.91 25.71 4.99
C GLY A 90 -4.33 26.23 5.17
N GLU A 91 -5.32 25.60 4.53
CA GLU A 91 -6.75 25.89 4.69
C GLU A 91 -7.29 25.44 6.06
N LEU A 92 -6.66 24.43 6.66
CA LEU A 92 -6.93 23.97 8.02
C LEU A 92 -5.65 24.04 8.85
N ASN A 93 -5.78 24.40 10.11
CA ASN A 93 -4.70 24.25 11.08
C ASN A 93 -4.70 22.84 11.70
N PHE A 94 -3.60 22.49 12.37
CA PHE A 94 -3.40 21.15 12.93
C PHE A 94 -4.49 20.75 13.93
N THR A 95 -5.01 21.71 14.70
CA THR A 95 -6.06 21.49 15.70
C THR A 95 -7.40 21.16 15.01
N GLU A 96 -7.77 21.90 13.98
CA GLU A 96 -8.99 21.68 13.19
C GLU A 96 -8.95 20.34 12.46
N ALA A 97 -7.82 20.01 11.81
CA ALA A 97 -7.64 18.72 11.16
C ALA A 97 -7.71 17.55 12.16
N SER A 98 -7.15 17.72 13.36
CA SER A 98 -7.18 16.69 14.41
C SER A 98 -8.58 16.42 14.96
N LEU A 99 -9.42 17.46 15.04
CA LEU A 99 -10.84 17.34 15.41
C LEU A 99 -11.65 16.69 14.28
N GLU A 100 -11.45 17.09 13.02
CA GLU A 100 -12.18 16.53 11.87
C GLU A 100 -11.85 15.04 11.64
N LEU A 101 -10.60 14.64 11.86
CA LEU A 101 -10.16 13.24 11.80
C LEU A 101 -10.61 12.41 13.01
N GLY A 102 -11.20 13.05 14.04
CA GLY A 102 -11.65 12.37 15.26
C GLY A 102 -10.51 11.87 16.14
N VAL A 103 -9.28 12.35 15.93
CA VAL A 103 -8.08 11.96 16.69
C VAL A 103 -8.03 12.72 18.02
N ALA A 104 -8.53 13.96 18.05
CA ALA A 104 -8.71 14.74 19.26
C ALA A 104 -10.16 14.67 19.75
N LYS A 105 -10.35 14.44 21.06
CA LYS A 105 -11.66 14.62 21.70
C LYS A 105 -11.83 16.09 22.05
N SER A 106 -12.92 16.70 21.60
CA SER A 106 -13.34 18.01 22.08
C SER A 106 -13.81 17.82 23.52
N HIS A 107 -12.97 18.19 24.50
CA HIS A 107 -13.39 18.29 25.89
C HIS A 107 -14.18 19.61 26.03
N LEU A 108 -15.47 19.55 25.73
CA LEU A 108 -16.44 20.56 26.19
C LEU A 108 -16.85 20.24 27.63
#